data_AF-A0A316FFU6-F1
#
_entry.id   AF-A0A316FFU6-F1
#
_cell.length_a   1.000
_cell.length_b   1.000
_cell.length_c   1.000
_cell.angle_alpha   90.00
_cell.angle_beta   90.00
_cell.angle_gamma   90.00
#
_symmetry.space_group_name_H-M   'P 1'
#
loop_
_entity.id
_entity.type
_entity.pdbx_description
1 polymer ?
#
loop_
_entity_poly.entity_id
_entity_poly.type
_entity_poly.pdbx_seq_one_letter_code
_entity_poly.pdbx_strand_id
1 'polypeptide(L)'
;MNLRRRHLLGTALAAPLTAPLSPATPASAATRFDPNAVRFTLAVLPDTQYLFDADSADPEPLRATFRWLTEHRGSANIAFLTHLGDITEHGTADELARADATFRRIDGRLPYSVLAGNHDVRSSSDDQRGDSAYLRTFGPHRFAAVPTYGGASPDGYNSFHVITAGGRQWLILALDWRASDKGLAWVQGVLDRHRRLPAILTTHELAAADQAGVARLSAYGQRLWDALIRRNDQIFLTLNGHYWPPGRTVLRNDAGHDVHVHVTNYQDRYYGGAAMIRLYHVDLARNVIDVETFAPYLDSRADRLAVENRELTSDVDRFSLAIDYAARFAAFAPSSAPPPRPAPAVMPRGTVAYWRFDDAGFDDTRARDLTGGGNDLTLTRLPFGAPAARTDDHHRDQPAHASLRFDNGTILRAGPAAPLNRATFQHGYTIELFLKLPDPFVGDHAWMGIFSWEGRSADAGRTNGDPAEPTCSLNLSPERFLQYVVYPTGTDDAPTSWSHTVPVGQWIHVAVVNDAHHTIVYVDGSPIVRNPSRSSRGITTLGKPFVLGGTQYAEHYDRAFYGWLGDVRIVSRPLRPQDFLSKP
;
A
#
# COMPACT_ATOMS: atom_id res chain seq x y z
N MET A 1 -60.68 -16.58 32.45
CA MET A 1 -60.59 -17.99 32.02
C MET A 1 -60.86 -18.04 30.51
N ASN A 2 -59.85 -18.44 29.72
CA ASN A 2 -59.85 -19.12 28.40
C ASN A 2 -60.90 -18.76 27.32
N LEU A 3 -60.64 -18.71 26.01
CA LEU A 3 -59.45 -18.71 25.12
C LEU A 3 -60.04 -18.52 23.70
N ARG A 4 -59.33 -17.75 22.85
CA ARG A 4 -59.24 -17.82 21.36
C ARG A 4 -60.49 -17.60 20.47
N ARG A 5 -60.41 -16.54 19.65
CA ARG A 5 -60.73 -16.58 18.22
C ARG A 5 -59.62 -15.88 17.41
N ARG A 6 -59.08 -16.62 16.43
CA ARG A 6 -58.20 -16.16 15.34
C ARG A 6 -59.08 -15.78 14.14
N HIS A 7 -58.73 -14.76 13.37
CA HIS A 7 -58.81 -14.67 11.89
C HIS A 7 -57.96 -13.47 11.46
N LEU A 8 -56.78 -13.70 10.86
CA LEU A 8 -56.49 -13.71 9.42
C LEU A 8 -56.28 -12.30 8.84
N LEU A 9 -55.02 -11.87 8.83
CA LEU A 9 -54.46 -10.77 8.05
C LEU A 9 -54.25 -11.24 6.60
N GLY A 10 -54.84 -10.51 5.65
CA GLY A 10 -54.55 -10.67 4.23
C GLY A 10 -53.18 -10.07 3.89
N THR A 11 -52.34 -10.87 3.26
CA THR A 11 -51.03 -10.49 2.73
C THR A 11 -51.19 -9.75 1.41
N ALA A 12 -50.79 -8.48 1.37
CA ALA A 12 -50.56 -7.75 0.13
C ALA A 12 -49.24 -8.22 -0.49
N LEU A 13 -49.30 -8.81 -1.68
CA LEU A 13 -48.14 -9.17 -2.50
C LEU A 13 -47.45 -7.90 -3.00
N ALA A 14 -46.24 -7.62 -2.48
CA ALA A 14 -45.34 -6.64 -3.05
C ALA A 14 -44.66 -7.25 -4.30
N ALA A 15 -44.88 -6.64 -5.46
CA ALA A 15 -44.14 -6.97 -6.67
C ALA A 15 -42.70 -6.44 -6.57
N PRO A 16 -41.67 -7.21 -6.94
CA PRO A 16 -40.30 -6.71 -6.95
C PRO A 16 -40.11 -5.77 -8.16
N LEU A 17 -39.81 -4.50 -7.88
CA LEU A 17 -39.30 -3.57 -8.88
C LEU A 17 -37.85 -3.96 -9.20
N THR A 18 -37.66 -4.63 -10.33
CA THR A 18 -36.34 -4.87 -10.93
C THR A 18 -35.85 -3.58 -11.57
N ALA A 19 -35.01 -2.82 -10.86
CA ALA A 19 -34.23 -1.75 -11.48
C ALA A 19 -33.20 -2.37 -12.45
N PRO A 20 -33.01 -1.83 -13.66
CA PRO A 20 -31.97 -2.31 -14.55
C PRO A 20 -30.61 -1.93 -13.94
N LEU A 21 -29.87 -2.94 -13.49
CA LEU A 21 -28.45 -2.80 -13.20
C LEU A 21 -27.77 -2.38 -14.51
N SER A 22 -27.25 -1.16 -14.55
CA SER A 22 -26.23 -0.84 -15.55
C SER A 22 -25.08 -1.82 -15.34
N PRO A 23 -24.59 -2.51 -16.39
CA PRO A 23 -23.45 -3.38 -16.23
C PRO A 23 -22.29 -2.52 -15.73
N ALA A 24 -21.84 -2.79 -14.51
CA ALA A 24 -20.54 -2.33 -14.07
C ALA A 24 -19.57 -2.76 -15.15
N THR A 25 -18.90 -1.80 -15.78
CA THR A 25 -17.81 -2.12 -16.70
C THR A 25 -16.84 -2.96 -15.86
N PRO A 26 -16.55 -4.23 -16.24
CA PRO A 26 -15.55 -4.98 -15.51
C PRO A 26 -14.29 -4.13 -15.56
N ALA A 27 -13.73 -3.81 -14.39
CA ALA A 27 -12.38 -3.28 -14.32
C ALA A 27 -11.55 -4.20 -15.21
N SER A 28 -11.03 -3.66 -16.32
CA SER A 28 -10.21 -4.43 -17.24
C SER A 28 -9.10 -5.04 -16.40
N ALA A 29 -9.15 -6.36 -16.20
CA ALA A 29 -8.06 -7.08 -15.55
C ALA A 29 -6.80 -6.68 -16.33
N ALA A 30 -5.87 -5.99 -15.67
CA ALA A 30 -4.67 -5.50 -16.31
C ALA A 30 -4.01 -6.70 -17.01
N THR A 31 -3.94 -6.66 -18.34
CA THR A 31 -3.45 -7.79 -19.13
C THR A 31 -1.92 -7.87 -19.15
N ARG A 32 -1.24 -6.90 -18.53
CA ARG A 32 0.21 -6.77 -18.50
C ARG A 32 0.67 -6.34 -17.10
N PHE A 33 1.88 -6.75 -16.76
CA PHE A 33 2.60 -6.26 -15.58
C PHE A 33 2.76 -4.74 -15.63
N ASP A 34 2.45 -4.05 -14.53
CA ASP A 34 2.63 -2.61 -14.34
C ASP A 34 3.75 -2.37 -13.30
N PRO A 35 4.92 -1.83 -13.71
CA PRO A 35 6.01 -1.54 -12.81
C PRO A 35 5.72 -0.40 -11.82
N ASN A 36 4.68 0.41 -12.05
CA ASN A 36 4.32 1.56 -11.22
C ASN A 36 3.15 1.28 -10.26
N ALA A 37 2.46 0.14 -10.40
CA ALA A 37 1.40 -0.24 -9.50
C ALA A 37 1.94 -0.39 -8.06
N VAL A 38 1.23 0.18 -7.09
CA VAL A 38 1.62 0.18 -5.66
C VAL A 38 1.73 -1.20 -5.02
N ARG A 39 1.18 -2.22 -5.69
CA ARG A 39 1.30 -3.63 -5.34
C ARG A 39 1.96 -4.42 -6.46
N PHE A 40 2.91 -5.27 -6.13
CA PHE A 40 3.50 -6.24 -7.06
C PHE A 40 3.77 -7.58 -6.36
N THR A 41 4.05 -8.62 -7.15
CA THR A 41 4.25 -9.98 -6.62
C THR A 41 5.61 -10.54 -7.02
N LEU A 42 6.28 -11.16 -6.06
CA LEU A 42 7.42 -12.06 -6.29
C LEU A 42 6.94 -13.50 -6.12
N ALA A 43 7.14 -14.32 -7.15
CA ALA A 43 6.88 -15.75 -7.07
C ALA A 43 8.15 -16.48 -6.61
N VAL A 44 7.98 -17.46 -5.73
CA VAL A 44 9.05 -18.31 -5.20
C VAL A 44 8.69 -19.75 -5.48
N LEU A 45 9.58 -20.46 -6.17
CA LEU A 45 9.42 -21.88 -6.50
C LEU A 45 10.60 -22.63 -5.85
N PRO A 46 10.34 -23.43 -4.81
CA PRO A 46 11.40 -24.21 -4.17
C PRO A 46 11.62 -25.56 -4.87
N ASP A 47 12.47 -26.36 -4.24
CA ASP A 47 12.98 -27.69 -4.60
C ASP A 47 12.00 -28.54 -5.45
N THR A 48 12.27 -28.64 -6.75
CA THR A 48 11.46 -29.40 -7.72
C THR A 48 12.01 -30.79 -8.02
N GLN A 49 13.09 -31.19 -7.34
CA GLN A 49 13.93 -32.34 -7.66
C GLN A 49 13.17 -33.64 -7.97
N TYR A 50 12.16 -33.99 -7.18
CA TYR A 50 11.37 -35.22 -7.37
C TYR A 50 10.51 -35.22 -8.65
N LEU A 51 10.31 -34.07 -9.30
CA LEU A 51 9.68 -33.98 -10.62
C LEU A 51 10.64 -34.34 -11.76
N PHE A 52 11.94 -34.40 -11.46
CA PHE A 52 13.02 -34.69 -12.39
C PHE A 52 13.99 -35.71 -11.78
N ASP A 53 13.46 -36.89 -11.47
CA ASP A 53 14.20 -38.05 -10.99
C ASP A 53 14.32 -39.09 -12.10
N ALA A 54 15.48 -39.18 -12.74
CA ALA A 54 15.85 -40.19 -13.73
C ALA A 54 14.72 -40.53 -14.72
N ASP A 55 14.22 -41.77 -14.70
CA ASP A 55 13.12 -42.30 -15.52
C ASP A 55 11.73 -42.13 -14.90
N SER A 56 11.65 -41.58 -13.68
CA SER A 56 10.42 -41.23 -12.95
C SER A 56 10.02 -39.76 -13.11
N ALA A 57 10.66 -39.02 -14.00
CA ALA A 57 10.41 -37.59 -14.21
C ALA A 57 8.99 -37.30 -14.76
N ASP A 58 8.23 -36.45 -14.05
CA ASP A 58 7.00 -35.84 -14.54
C ASP A 58 7.08 -34.29 -14.47
N PRO A 59 7.37 -33.62 -15.60
CA PRO A 59 7.44 -32.16 -15.64
C PRO A 59 6.07 -31.46 -15.69
N GLU A 60 4.94 -32.18 -15.77
CA GLU A 60 3.64 -31.53 -15.93
C GLU A 60 3.23 -30.60 -14.79
N PRO A 61 3.51 -30.91 -13.50
CA PRO A 61 3.24 -29.96 -12.43
C PRO A 61 3.96 -28.62 -12.61
N LEU A 62 5.24 -28.66 -12.98
CA LEU A 62 6.01 -27.44 -13.24
C LEU A 62 5.49 -26.68 -14.47
N ARG A 63 5.07 -27.39 -15.53
CA ARG A 63 4.42 -26.78 -16.69
C ARG A 63 3.13 -26.06 -16.31
N ALA A 64 2.32 -26.65 -15.43
CA ALA A 64 1.08 -26.04 -14.95
C ALA A 64 1.36 -24.76 -14.14
N THR A 65 2.35 -24.80 -13.25
CA THR A 65 2.79 -23.63 -12.49
C THR A 65 3.27 -22.50 -13.40
N PHE A 66 4.12 -22.78 -14.39
CA PHE A 66 4.57 -21.78 -15.36
C PHE A 66 3.44 -21.21 -16.22
N ARG A 67 2.50 -22.06 -16.65
CA ARG A 67 1.31 -21.61 -17.36
C ARG A 67 0.51 -20.62 -16.49
N TRP A 68 0.21 -21.01 -15.24
CA TRP A 68 -0.51 -20.16 -14.29
C TRP A 68 0.19 -18.81 -14.07
N LEU A 69 1.49 -18.81 -13.79
CA LEU A 69 2.28 -17.59 -13.58
C LEU A 69 2.25 -16.66 -14.80
N THR A 70 2.33 -17.20 -16.01
CA THR A 70 2.28 -16.37 -17.23
C THR A 70 0.89 -15.85 -17.55
N GLU A 71 -0.17 -16.62 -17.26
CA GLU A 71 -1.57 -16.22 -17.46
C GLU A 71 -2.01 -15.17 -16.44
N HIS A 72 -1.52 -15.26 -15.20
CA HIS A 72 -1.85 -14.35 -14.10
C HIS A 72 -0.84 -13.21 -13.91
N ARG A 73 0.17 -13.09 -14.78
CA ARG A 73 1.23 -12.09 -14.64
C ARG A 73 0.69 -10.66 -14.53
N GLY A 74 -0.30 -10.31 -15.33
CA GLY A 74 -0.92 -8.99 -15.29
C GLY A 74 -1.85 -8.81 -14.08
N SER A 75 -2.78 -9.75 -13.86
CA SER A 75 -3.79 -9.64 -12.80
C SER A 75 -3.20 -9.71 -11.38
N ALA A 76 -2.17 -10.52 -11.17
CA ALA A 76 -1.44 -10.60 -9.90
C ALA A 76 -0.19 -9.69 -9.87
N ASN A 77 0.03 -8.89 -10.92
CA ASN A 77 1.19 -8.02 -11.11
C ASN A 77 2.54 -8.69 -10.75
N ILE A 78 2.80 -9.87 -11.34
CA ILE A 78 3.98 -10.69 -11.05
C ILE A 78 5.21 -10.08 -11.72
N ALA A 79 6.11 -9.58 -10.89
CA ALA A 79 7.33 -8.90 -11.32
C ALA A 79 8.44 -9.89 -11.68
N PHE A 80 8.59 -10.96 -10.89
CA PHE A 80 9.74 -11.86 -10.96
C PHE A 80 9.43 -13.22 -10.34
N LEU A 81 10.12 -14.27 -10.80
CA LEU A 81 10.14 -15.61 -10.20
C LEU A 81 11.57 -15.94 -9.71
N THR A 82 11.74 -16.45 -8.50
CA THR A 82 13.01 -17.04 -8.05
C THR A 82 12.84 -18.53 -7.77
N HIS A 83 13.71 -19.35 -8.35
CA HIS A 83 13.85 -20.76 -8.00
C HIS A 83 14.91 -20.93 -6.90
N LEU A 84 14.69 -21.80 -5.91
CA LEU A 84 15.56 -21.92 -4.70
C LEU A 84 16.54 -23.11 -4.73
N GLY A 85 16.80 -23.68 -5.90
CA GLY A 85 17.72 -24.82 -6.06
C GLY A 85 17.02 -26.16 -5.98
N ASP A 86 17.81 -27.23 -6.08
CA ASP A 86 17.36 -28.62 -6.24
C ASP A 86 16.29 -28.73 -7.33
N ILE A 87 16.70 -28.35 -8.54
CA ILE A 87 15.89 -28.41 -9.75
C ILE A 87 15.61 -29.89 -10.09
N THR A 88 16.62 -30.73 -9.89
CA THR A 88 16.67 -32.15 -10.29
C THR A 88 17.17 -33.02 -9.14
N GLU A 89 16.84 -34.32 -9.17
CA GLU A 89 17.23 -35.24 -8.09
C GLU A 89 18.72 -35.62 -8.12
N HIS A 90 19.34 -35.72 -9.30
CA HIS A 90 20.72 -36.20 -9.41
C HIS A 90 21.68 -35.24 -10.14
N GLY A 91 21.20 -34.08 -10.62
CA GLY A 91 22.04 -33.10 -11.30
C GLY A 91 22.64 -33.63 -12.61
N THR A 92 22.05 -34.70 -13.17
CA THR A 92 22.53 -35.30 -14.40
C THR A 92 22.24 -34.40 -15.60
N ALA A 93 23.04 -34.53 -16.65
CA ALA A 93 22.80 -33.76 -17.87
C ALA A 93 21.41 -34.02 -18.48
N ASP A 94 20.90 -35.24 -18.36
CA ASP A 94 19.60 -35.64 -18.88
C ASP A 94 18.43 -35.05 -18.08
N GLU A 95 18.50 -35.07 -16.74
CA GLU A 95 17.48 -34.42 -15.90
C GLU A 95 17.46 -32.91 -16.11
N LEU A 96 18.64 -32.27 -16.17
CA LEU A 96 18.73 -30.84 -16.39
C LEU A 96 18.25 -30.44 -17.79
N ALA A 97 18.48 -31.27 -18.81
CA ALA A 97 17.90 -31.05 -20.14
C ALA A 97 16.36 -31.14 -20.13
N ARG A 98 15.77 -32.06 -19.33
CA ARG A 98 14.32 -32.15 -19.13
C ARG A 98 13.76 -30.93 -18.39
N ALA A 99 14.46 -30.46 -17.35
CA ALA A 99 14.10 -29.25 -16.62
C ALA A 99 14.17 -28.02 -17.54
N ASP A 100 15.26 -27.86 -18.29
CA ASP A 100 15.46 -26.80 -19.28
C ASP A 100 14.33 -26.70 -20.30
N ALA A 101 13.93 -27.83 -20.89
CA ALA A 101 12.79 -27.89 -21.80
C ALA A 101 11.48 -27.35 -21.18
N THR A 102 11.34 -27.47 -19.86
CA THR A 102 10.20 -26.93 -19.11
C THR A 102 10.36 -25.45 -18.83
N PHE A 103 11.53 -24.99 -18.37
CA PHE A 103 11.85 -23.58 -18.12
C PHE A 103 11.79 -22.70 -19.38
N ARG A 104 12.11 -23.23 -20.56
CA ARG A 104 11.97 -22.48 -21.84
C ARG A 104 10.56 -21.91 -22.08
N ARG A 105 9.53 -22.42 -21.40
CA ARG A 105 8.15 -21.93 -21.52
C ARG A 105 7.92 -20.54 -20.93
N ILE A 106 8.81 -20.09 -20.04
CA ILE A 106 8.73 -18.77 -19.40
C ILE A 106 9.80 -17.79 -19.91
N ASP A 107 10.76 -18.26 -20.70
CA ASP A 107 11.76 -17.41 -21.37
C ASP A 107 11.06 -16.29 -22.16
N GLY A 108 11.49 -15.05 -21.94
CA GLY A 108 10.90 -13.85 -22.56
C GLY A 108 9.49 -13.48 -22.09
N ARG A 109 8.85 -14.28 -21.24
CA ARG A 109 7.46 -14.09 -20.77
C ARG A 109 7.36 -13.73 -19.31
N LEU A 110 8.25 -14.23 -18.47
CA LEU A 110 8.36 -13.90 -17.04
C LEU A 110 9.85 -13.86 -16.69
N PRO A 111 10.41 -12.73 -16.23
CA PRO A 111 11.78 -12.69 -15.74
C PRO A 111 11.94 -13.57 -14.49
N TYR A 112 13.06 -14.29 -14.41
CA TYR A 112 13.32 -15.20 -13.30
C TYR A 112 14.81 -15.43 -13.06
N SER A 113 15.12 -15.97 -11.87
CA SER A 113 16.44 -16.49 -11.50
C SER A 113 16.36 -17.96 -11.11
N VAL A 114 17.45 -18.68 -11.33
CA VAL A 114 17.61 -20.07 -10.88
C VAL A 114 18.99 -20.23 -10.29
N LEU A 115 19.06 -20.68 -9.04
CA LEU A 115 20.29 -21.10 -8.37
C LEU A 115 20.36 -22.62 -8.31
N ALA A 116 21.56 -23.20 -8.13
CA ALA A 116 21.71 -24.65 -7.94
C ALA A 116 21.44 -25.04 -6.48
N GLY A 117 20.93 -26.25 -6.26
CA GLY A 117 20.95 -26.90 -4.96
C GLY A 117 21.98 -28.02 -4.86
N ASN A 118 22.04 -28.71 -3.73
CA ASN A 118 23.02 -29.77 -3.51
C ASN A 118 22.78 -31.04 -4.35
N HIS A 119 21.61 -31.20 -4.95
CA HIS A 119 21.30 -32.26 -5.91
C HIS A 119 21.66 -31.88 -7.35
N ASP A 120 21.71 -30.58 -7.69
CA ASP A 120 22.04 -30.12 -9.04
C ASP A 120 23.56 -30.08 -9.33
N VAL A 121 24.37 -30.09 -8.27
CA VAL A 121 25.83 -30.04 -8.32
C VAL A 121 26.43 -30.99 -7.28
N ARG A 122 27.76 -31.20 -7.32
CA ARG A 122 28.43 -32.00 -6.29
C ARG A 122 28.28 -31.35 -4.90
N SER A 123 27.48 -31.95 -4.03
CA SER A 123 27.18 -31.47 -2.66
C SER A 123 28.40 -31.32 -1.73
N SER A 124 29.57 -31.84 -2.10
CA SER A 124 30.80 -31.63 -1.33
C SER A 124 31.65 -30.44 -1.80
N SER A 125 31.20 -29.66 -2.78
CA SER A 125 31.91 -28.47 -3.28
C SER A 125 31.07 -27.19 -3.21
N ASP A 126 31.73 -26.04 -3.36
CA ASP A 126 31.15 -24.70 -3.46
C ASP A 126 31.18 -24.18 -4.91
N ASP A 127 30.78 -22.92 -5.12
CA ASP A 127 30.76 -22.25 -6.43
C ASP A 127 32.11 -22.25 -7.21
N GLN A 128 33.22 -22.70 -6.61
CA GLN A 128 34.52 -22.85 -7.28
C GLN A 128 34.70 -24.23 -7.95
N ARG A 129 33.63 -25.02 -8.09
CA ARG A 129 33.65 -26.40 -8.60
C ARG A 129 34.04 -26.55 -10.08
N GLY A 130 34.13 -25.47 -10.85
CA GLY A 130 34.38 -25.51 -12.29
C GLY A 130 33.11 -25.83 -13.08
N ASP A 131 33.25 -26.50 -14.24
CA ASP A 131 32.11 -26.79 -15.11
C ASP A 131 31.15 -27.84 -14.52
N SER A 132 29.84 -27.65 -14.72
CA SER A 132 28.80 -28.61 -14.33
C SER A 132 27.65 -28.64 -15.33
N ALA A 133 26.85 -29.70 -15.31
CA ALA A 133 25.64 -29.78 -16.13
C ALA A 133 24.67 -28.63 -15.82
N TYR A 134 24.55 -28.25 -14.54
CA TYR A 134 23.77 -27.07 -14.13
C TYR A 134 24.28 -25.80 -14.80
N LEU A 135 25.58 -25.52 -14.73
CA LEU A 135 26.16 -24.28 -15.26
C LEU A 135 25.99 -24.18 -16.79
N ARG A 136 26.13 -25.31 -17.50
CA ARG A 136 25.88 -25.38 -18.95
C ARG A 136 24.41 -25.17 -19.33
N THR A 137 23.47 -25.35 -18.41
CA THR A 137 22.02 -25.32 -18.68
C THR A 137 21.34 -24.04 -18.18
N PHE A 138 21.68 -23.64 -16.96
CA PHE A 138 21.09 -22.51 -16.23
C PHE A 138 22.11 -21.40 -15.94
N GLY A 139 23.30 -21.44 -16.55
CA GLY A 139 24.32 -20.41 -16.38
C GLY A 139 24.01 -19.08 -17.07
N PRO A 140 24.96 -18.12 -16.99
CA PRO A 140 24.77 -16.72 -17.43
C PRO A 140 24.26 -16.53 -18.86
N HIS A 141 24.67 -17.41 -19.79
CA HIS A 141 24.30 -17.33 -21.20
C HIS A 141 22.77 -17.39 -21.43
N ARG A 142 22.03 -18.05 -20.54
CA ARG A 142 20.57 -18.14 -20.58
C ARG A 142 19.91 -16.79 -20.31
N PHE A 143 20.48 -16.01 -19.39
CA PHE A 143 19.87 -14.79 -18.88
C PHE A 143 20.44 -13.50 -19.49
N ALA A 144 21.51 -13.59 -20.29
CA ALA A 144 22.23 -12.44 -20.84
C ALA A 144 21.35 -11.44 -21.62
N ALA A 145 20.25 -11.90 -22.23
CA ALA A 145 19.30 -11.06 -22.96
C ALA A 145 18.07 -10.62 -22.12
N VAL A 146 17.96 -11.09 -20.88
CA VAL A 146 16.83 -10.76 -19.99
C VAL A 146 17.06 -9.36 -19.41
N PRO A 147 16.12 -8.40 -19.59
CA PRO A 147 16.34 -7.00 -19.18
C PRO A 147 16.64 -6.80 -17.69
N THR A 148 16.18 -7.71 -16.84
CA THR A 148 16.42 -7.63 -15.39
C THR A 148 17.78 -8.20 -15.00
N TYR A 149 18.44 -8.98 -15.85
CA TYR A 149 19.71 -9.63 -15.52
C TYR A 149 20.84 -8.61 -15.40
N GLY A 150 21.47 -8.55 -14.22
CA GLY A 150 22.54 -7.59 -13.92
C GLY A 150 23.94 -8.17 -14.05
N GLY A 151 24.08 -9.50 -14.00
CA GLY A 151 25.35 -10.19 -14.17
C GLY A 151 25.50 -11.42 -13.27
N ALA A 152 26.65 -12.08 -13.39
CA ALA A 152 27.02 -13.23 -12.58
C ALA A 152 28.47 -13.14 -12.09
N SER A 153 28.80 -13.96 -11.09
CA SER A 153 30.18 -14.18 -10.65
C SER A 153 31.02 -14.72 -11.82
N PRO A 154 32.36 -14.55 -11.78
CA PRO A 154 33.23 -15.02 -12.87
C PRO A 154 33.11 -16.51 -13.19
N ASP A 155 32.77 -17.34 -12.19
CA ASP A 155 32.47 -18.78 -12.33
C ASP A 155 31.02 -19.07 -12.76
N GLY A 156 30.15 -18.07 -12.76
CA GLY A 156 28.78 -18.13 -13.28
C GLY A 156 27.72 -18.69 -12.34
N TYR A 157 28.07 -19.11 -11.12
CA TYR A 157 27.16 -19.77 -10.19
C TYR A 157 26.33 -18.82 -9.31
N ASN A 158 26.82 -17.60 -9.06
CA ASN A 158 26.06 -16.57 -8.38
C ASN A 158 25.59 -15.53 -9.39
N SER A 159 24.37 -15.03 -9.26
CA SER A 159 23.83 -14.03 -10.17
C SER A 159 23.02 -12.97 -9.44
N PHE A 160 22.76 -11.86 -10.11
CA PHE A 160 21.82 -10.86 -9.62
C PHE A 160 20.95 -10.30 -10.73
N HIS A 161 19.77 -9.86 -10.32
CA HIS A 161 18.82 -9.15 -11.15
C HIS A 161 18.42 -7.83 -10.50
N VAL A 162 18.13 -6.82 -11.33
CA VAL A 162 17.48 -5.58 -10.92
C VAL A 162 16.10 -5.54 -11.55
N ILE A 163 15.06 -5.46 -10.73
CA ILE A 163 13.67 -5.35 -11.18
C ILE A 163 13.11 -3.96 -10.85
N THR A 164 12.22 -3.45 -11.69
CA THR A 164 11.43 -2.24 -11.39
C THR A 164 10.00 -2.65 -11.10
N ALA A 165 9.53 -2.39 -9.88
CA ALA A 165 8.17 -2.69 -9.43
C ALA A 165 7.79 -1.77 -8.26
N GLY A 166 6.51 -1.41 -8.11
CA GLY A 166 6.10 -0.46 -7.08
C GLY A 166 6.72 0.94 -7.26
N GLY A 167 7.02 1.34 -8.49
CA GLY A 167 7.64 2.62 -8.81
C GLY A 167 9.11 2.74 -8.37
N ARG A 168 9.77 1.64 -7.96
CA ARG A 168 11.17 1.63 -7.53
C ARG A 168 11.94 0.40 -8.02
N GLN A 169 13.26 0.46 -7.91
CA GLN A 169 14.13 -0.66 -8.22
C GLN A 169 14.43 -1.53 -6.99
N TRP A 170 14.55 -2.85 -7.21
CA TRP A 170 14.87 -3.86 -6.21
C TRP A 170 16.00 -4.75 -6.73
N LEU A 171 16.89 -5.16 -5.83
CA LEU A 171 17.97 -6.09 -6.12
C LEU A 171 17.55 -7.51 -5.70
N ILE A 172 17.58 -8.45 -6.64
CA ILE A 172 17.39 -9.87 -6.37
C ILE A 172 18.75 -10.55 -6.51
N LEU A 173 19.28 -11.12 -5.45
CA LEU A 173 20.52 -11.89 -5.45
C LEU A 173 20.17 -13.38 -5.45
N ALA A 174 20.74 -14.16 -6.36
CA ALA A 174 20.57 -15.61 -6.41
C ALA A 174 21.94 -16.27 -6.27
N LEU A 175 22.21 -16.81 -5.08
CA LEU A 175 23.49 -17.40 -4.71
C LEU A 175 23.44 -18.91 -4.88
N ASP A 176 24.58 -19.49 -5.27
CA ASP A 176 24.76 -20.94 -5.42
C ASP A 176 24.42 -21.71 -4.14
N TRP A 177 24.30 -23.05 -4.21
CA TRP A 177 23.87 -23.83 -3.05
C TRP A 177 24.73 -23.54 -1.81
N ARG A 178 26.03 -23.33 -2.02
CA ARG A 178 26.96 -22.69 -1.10
C ARG A 178 27.99 -21.85 -1.85
N ALA A 179 28.07 -20.56 -1.50
CA ALA A 179 29.02 -19.60 -2.02
C ALA A 179 30.37 -19.66 -1.28
N SER A 180 31.46 -19.67 -2.03
CA SER A 180 32.83 -19.57 -1.50
C SER A 180 33.13 -18.16 -0.99
N ASP A 181 34.30 -17.97 -0.36
CA ASP A 181 34.77 -16.61 0.00
C ASP A 181 34.87 -15.68 -1.22
N LYS A 182 35.24 -16.21 -2.40
CA LYS A 182 35.29 -15.43 -3.64
C LYS A 182 33.89 -15.06 -4.12
N GLY A 183 32.93 -16.00 -4.04
CA GLY A 183 31.53 -15.74 -4.32
C GLY A 183 30.97 -14.64 -3.42
N LEU A 184 31.20 -14.74 -2.10
CA LEU A 184 30.76 -13.72 -1.15
C LEU A 184 31.41 -12.35 -1.40
N ALA A 185 32.70 -12.30 -1.74
CA ALA A 185 33.37 -11.06 -2.10
C ALA A 185 32.77 -10.43 -3.37
N TRP A 186 32.40 -11.26 -4.36
CA TRP A 186 31.70 -10.79 -5.56
C TRP A 186 30.31 -10.22 -5.23
N VAL A 187 29.51 -10.93 -4.41
CA VAL A 187 28.18 -10.48 -3.98
C VAL A 187 28.28 -9.17 -3.19
N GLN A 188 29.26 -9.05 -2.29
CA GLN A 188 29.53 -7.77 -1.60
C GLN A 188 29.81 -6.65 -2.60
N GLY A 189 30.61 -6.92 -3.64
CA GLY A 189 30.85 -5.96 -4.72
C GLY A 189 29.58 -5.57 -5.49
N VAL A 190 28.61 -6.48 -5.64
CA VAL A 190 27.29 -6.16 -6.22
C VAL A 190 26.53 -5.22 -5.28
N LEU A 191 26.38 -5.58 -4.01
CA LEU A 191 25.71 -4.72 -3.00
C LEU A 191 26.35 -3.32 -2.95
N ASP A 192 27.68 -3.26 -2.98
CA ASP A 192 28.46 -2.01 -2.96
C ASP A 192 28.24 -1.13 -4.21
N ARG A 193 27.95 -1.71 -5.37
CA ARG A 193 27.59 -0.95 -6.59
C ARG A 193 26.12 -0.53 -6.60
N HIS A 194 25.28 -1.26 -5.87
CA HIS A 194 23.83 -1.08 -5.83
C HIS A 194 23.34 -0.57 -4.47
N ARG A 195 24.15 0.19 -3.72
CA ARG A 195 23.92 0.59 -2.31
C ARG A 195 22.56 1.22 -2.00
N ARG A 196 21.87 1.74 -3.01
CA ARG A 196 20.56 2.40 -2.90
C ARG A 196 19.37 1.50 -3.22
N LEU A 197 19.58 0.20 -3.42
CA LEU A 197 18.51 -0.74 -3.74
C LEU A 197 18.22 -1.65 -2.55
N PRO A 198 16.95 -1.78 -2.11
CA PRO A 198 16.57 -2.86 -1.20
C PRO A 198 16.81 -4.21 -1.87
N ALA A 199 17.33 -5.16 -1.10
CA ALA A 199 17.81 -6.44 -1.59
C ALA A 199 17.03 -7.62 -1.00
N ILE A 200 16.69 -8.56 -1.86
CA ILE A 200 16.17 -9.88 -1.51
C ILE A 200 17.24 -10.89 -1.89
N LEU A 201 17.67 -11.68 -0.91
CA LEU A 201 18.70 -12.70 -1.12
C LEU A 201 18.06 -14.07 -1.19
N THR A 202 18.31 -14.79 -2.27
CA THR A 202 17.96 -16.20 -2.42
C THR A 202 19.22 -17.05 -2.46
N THR A 203 19.16 -18.21 -1.82
CA THR A 203 20.24 -19.19 -1.71
C THR A 203 19.59 -20.54 -1.46
N HIS A 204 20.28 -21.65 -1.71
CA HIS A 204 19.69 -22.96 -1.42
C HIS A 204 19.68 -23.25 0.08
N GLU A 205 20.80 -23.01 0.77
CA GLU A 205 20.94 -23.24 2.21
C GLU A 205 21.10 -21.93 2.99
N LEU A 206 20.24 -21.72 4.00
CA LEU A 206 20.40 -20.65 4.99
C LEU A 206 19.80 -21.02 6.34
N ALA A 207 18.50 -21.32 6.41
CA ALA A 207 17.81 -21.65 7.65
C ALA A 207 17.03 -22.96 7.54
N ALA A 208 16.94 -23.67 8.65
CA ALA A 208 16.12 -24.87 8.81
C ALA A 208 15.05 -24.61 9.88
N ALA A 209 13.87 -25.22 9.75
CA ALA A 209 12.78 -25.06 10.71
C ALA A 209 12.53 -26.35 11.49
N ASP A 210 12.00 -26.19 12.71
CA ASP A 210 11.39 -27.29 13.44
C ASP A 210 9.93 -27.52 12.99
N GLN A 211 9.26 -28.52 13.57
CA GLN A 211 7.87 -28.85 13.27
C GLN A 211 6.86 -27.75 13.63
N ALA A 212 7.26 -26.80 14.49
CA ALA A 212 6.44 -25.63 14.83
C ALA A 212 6.63 -24.48 13.81
N GLY A 213 7.49 -24.66 12.81
CA GLY A 213 7.78 -23.66 11.78
C GLY A 213 8.74 -22.55 12.26
N VAL A 214 9.42 -22.75 13.39
CA VAL A 214 10.41 -21.80 13.90
C VAL A 214 11.75 -22.06 13.22
N ALA A 215 12.21 -21.11 12.40
CA ALA A 215 13.46 -21.25 11.67
C ALA A 215 14.68 -20.82 12.49
N ARG A 216 15.81 -21.50 12.27
CA ARG A 216 17.15 -21.17 12.79
C ARG A 216 18.17 -21.31 11.69
N LEU A 217 19.21 -20.49 11.73
CA LEU A 217 20.31 -20.57 10.76
C LEU A 217 20.99 -21.94 10.84
N SER A 218 21.30 -22.53 9.68
CA SER A 218 22.20 -23.69 9.60
C SER A 218 23.64 -23.27 9.92
N ALA A 219 24.56 -24.23 10.00
CA ALA A 219 25.98 -23.90 10.18
C ALA A 219 26.54 -23.05 9.02
N TYR A 220 26.18 -23.37 7.77
CA TYR A 220 26.53 -22.54 6.62
C TYR A 220 25.76 -21.21 6.62
N GLY A 221 24.48 -21.25 7.00
CA GLY A 221 23.66 -20.04 7.14
C GLY A 221 24.22 -19.04 8.13
N GLN A 222 24.79 -19.50 9.25
CA GLN A 222 25.50 -18.66 10.21
C GLN A 222 26.72 -17.99 9.57
N ARG A 223 27.50 -18.71 8.77
CA ARG A 223 28.61 -18.13 8.00
C ARG A 223 28.11 -17.04 7.05
N LEU A 224 27.04 -17.31 6.28
CA LEU A 224 26.48 -16.33 5.34
C LEU A 224 25.94 -15.10 6.07
N TRP A 225 25.29 -15.31 7.22
CA TRP A 225 24.80 -14.26 8.09
C TRP A 225 25.92 -13.33 8.56
N ASP A 226 27.00 -13.91 9.09
CA ASP A 226 28.12 -13.16 9.68
C ASP A 226 29.00 -12.45 8.66
N ALA A 227 29.21 -13.09 7.51
CA ALA A 227 30.08 -12.58 6.46
C ALA A 227 29.39 -11.54 5.58
N LEU A 228 28.07 -11.65 5.38
CA LEU A 228 27.34 -10.86 4.39
C LEU A 228 26.06 -10.24 4.95
N ILE A 229 25.08 -11.03 5.40
CA ILE A 229 23.71 -10.54 5.58
C ILE A 229 23.63 -9.46 6.67
N ARG A 230 24.18 -9.72 7.87
CA ARG A 230 24.01 -8.79 9.01
C ARG A 230 24.68 -7.44 8.82
N ARG A 231 25.68 -7.35 7.93
CA ARG A 231 26.46 -6.12 7.69
C ARG A 231 25.86 -5.25 6.58
N ASN A 232 24.97 -5.79 5.77
CA ASN A 232 24.41 -5.12 4.60
C ASN A 232 22.93 -4.78 4.85
N ASP A 233 22.67 -3.56 5.31
CA ASP A 233 21.32 -3.11 5.68
C ASP A 233 20.28 -3.18 4.54
N GLN A 234 20.77 -3.22 3.30
CA GLN A 234 19.96 -3.42 2.10
C GLN A 234 19.17 -4.73 2.12
N ILE A 235 19.72 -5.79 2.71
CA ILE A 235 19.08 -7.11 2.73
C ILE A 235 18.00 -7.11 3.82
N PHE A 236 16.74 -7.22 3.40
CA PHE A 236 15.59 -7.22 4.33
C PHE A 236 14.81 -8.53 4.30
N LEU A 237 14.97 -9.33 3.25
CA LEU A 237 14.32 -10.63 3.09
C LEU A 237 15.32 -11.64 2.52
N THR A 238 15.38 -12.80 3.14
CA THR A 238 16.17 -13.94 2.65
C THR A 238 15.29 -15.17 2.48
N LEU A 239 15.47 -15.89 1.39
CA LEU A 239 14.67 -17.05 1.01
C LEU A 239 15.57 -18.24 0.71
N ASN A 240 15.32 -19.40 1.34
CA ASN A 240 16.05 -20.64 1.04
C ASN A 240 15.17 -21.88 0.92
N GLY A 241 15.67 -22.87 0.18
CA GLY A 241 15.08 -24.20 0.02
C GLY A 241 15.77 -25.21 0.96
N HIS A 242 16.13 -26.38 0.43
CA HIS A 242 16.94 -27.43 1.06
C HIS A 242 16.27 -28.13 2.24
N TYR A 243 15.90 -27.40 3.28
CA TYR A 243 15.36 -27.97 4.52
C TYR A 243 13.84 -28.06 4.52
N TRP A 244 13.34 -29.18 5.03
CA TRP A 244 11.95 -29.45 5.32
C TRP A 244 11.75 -29.63 6.84
N PRO A 245 10.68 -29.11 7.46
CA PRO A 245 9.51 -28.39 6.90
C PRO A 245 9.75 -26.88 6.64
N PRO A 246 8.80 -26.16 5.99
CA PRO A 246 8.87 -24.70 5.86
C PRO A 246 8.81 -24.01 7.23
N GLY A 247 9.38 -22.81 7.30
CA GLY A 247 9.35 -22.00 8.51
C GLY A 247 9.93 -20.61 8.32
N ARG A 248 9.89 -19.80 9.38
CA ARG A 248 10.39 -18.42 9.36
C ARG A 248 10.97 -17.98 10.68
N THR A 249 11.83 -16.98 10.62
CA THR A 249 12.33 -16.23 11.78
C THR A 249 12.64 -14.79 11.37
N VAL A 250 12.86 -13.92 12.37
CA VAL A 250 13.30 -12.54 12.16
C VAL A 250 14.57 -12.33 12.95
N LEU A 251 15.60 -11.85 12.26
CA LEU A 251 16.90 -11.54 12.84
C LEU A 251 17.18 -10.05 12.71
N ARG A 252 18.00 -9.52 13.60
CA ARG A 252 18.35 -8.09 13.65
C ARG A 252 19.75 -7.89 13.06
N ASN A 253 19.87 -7.06 12.02
CA ASN A 253 21.16 -6.74 11.41
C ASN A 253 21.97 -5.71 12.24
N ASP A 254 23.20 -5.42 11.81
CA ASP A 254 24.11 -4.49 12.50
C ASP A 254 23.63 -3.03 12.48
N ALA A 255 22.75 -2.68 11.53
CA ALA A 255 22.08 -1.38 11.48
C ALA A 255 20.88 -1.28 12.43
N GLY A 256 20.53 -2.37 13.12
CA GLY A 256 19.38 -2.39 14.01
C GLY A 256 18.04 -2.52 13.27
N HIS A 257 18.01 -3.02 12.04
CA HIS A 257 16.78 -3.33 11.29
C HIS A 257 16.51 -4.83 11.17
N ASP A 258 15.23 -5.18 11.05
CA ASP A 258 14.81 -6.56 10.85
C ASP A 258 15.18 -7.08 9.46
N VAL A 259 15.58 -8.36 9.45
CA VAL A 259 15.79 -9.21 8.28
C VAL A 259 14.89 -10.44 8.44
N HIS A 260 13.96 -10.60 7.50
CA HIS A 260 13.02 -11.71 7.48
C HIS A 260 13.68 -12.92 6.82
N VAL A 261 13.77 -14.04 7.54
CA VAL A 261 14.46 -15.25 7.08
C VAL A 261 13.44 -16.36 6.92
N HIS A 262 13.17 -16.75 5.68
CA HIS A 262 12.17 -17.77 5.38
C HIS A 262 12.82 -18.98 4.70
N VAL A 263 12.48 -20.17 5.18
CA VAL A 263 12.78 -21.44 4.53
C VAL A 263 11.50 -22.04 3.96
N THR A 264 11.56 -22.44 2.70
CA THR A 264 10.45 -23.08 2.00
C THR A 264 10.98 -24.19 1.13
N ASN A 265 10.59 -25.41 1.46
CA ASN A 265 10.75 -26.60 0.63
C ASN A 265 9.39 -27.32 0.66
N TYR A 266 8.94 -27.89 -0.46
CA TYR A 266 7.69 -28.64 -0.56
C TYR A 266 7.87 -30.06 -1.12
N GLN A 267 9.10 -30.50 -1.38
CA GLN A 267 9.38 -31.75 -2.08
C GLN A 267 8.74 -32.98 -1.42
N ASP A 268 8.68 -33.02 -0.08
CA ASP A 268 8.13 -34.13 0.69
C ASP A 268 6.59 -34.10 0.79
N ARG A 269 5.91 -33.16 0.11
CA ARG A 269 4.45 -33.13 -0.01
C ARG A 269 3.95 -34.00 -1.16
N TYR A 270 2.62 -34.18 -1.22
CA TYR A 270 1.97 -34.98 -2.25
C TYR A 270 2.48 -34.63 -3.66
N TYR A 271 2.79 -35.68 -4.42
CA TYR A 271 3.28 -35.60 -5.80
C TYR A 271 4.58 -34.79 -5.96
N GLY A 272 5.54 -34.99 -5.05
CA GLY A 272 6.82 -34.28 -5.07
C GLY A 272 6.65 -32.77 -4.84
N GLY A 273 5.66 -32.38 -4.03
CA GLY A 273 5.27 -30.98 -3.86
C GLY A 273 4.47 -30.37 -5.01
N ALA A 274 4.22 -31.11 -6.09
CA ALA A 274 3.37 -30.68 -7.22
C ALA A 274 3.74 -29.29 -7.81
N ALA A 275 5.04 -28.94 -7.79
CA ALA A 275 5.57 -27.62 -8.18
C ALA A 275 4.84 -26.44 -7.51
N MET A 276 4.54 -26.60 -6.22
CA MET A 276 3.90 -25.58 -5.39
C MET A 276 4.72 -24.29 -5.36
N ILE A 277 4.03 -23.16 -5.46
CA ILE A 277 4.62 -21.82 -5.41
C ILE A 277 4.19 -21.11 -4.14
N ARG A 278 5.06 -20.20 -3.70
CA ARG A 278 4.73 -19.18 -2.71
C ARG A 278 4.77 -17.81 -3.36
N LEU A 279 3.69 -17.04 -3.23
CA LEU A 279 3.59 -15.68 -3.72
C LEU A 279 3.82 -14.70 -2.57
N TYR A 280 4.69 -13.72 -2.80
CA TYR A 280 4.96 -12.60 -1.89
C TYR A 280 4.39 -11.33 -2.53
N HIS A 281 3.22 -10.91 -2.05
CA HIS A 281 2.54 -9.71 -2.50
C HIS A 281 3.02 -8.50 -1.72
N VAL A 282 3.98 -7.78 -2.30
CA VAL A 282 4.49 -6.52 -1.75
C VAL A 282 3.44 -5.44 -1.98
N ASP A 283 2.90 -4.88 -0.91
CA ASP A 283 1.91 -3.81 -0.93
C ASP A 283 2.45 -2.56 -0.24
N LEU A 284 2.92 -1.61 -1.05
CA LEU A 284 3.53 -0.37 -0.58
C LEU A 284 2.50 0.61 0.02
N ALA A 285 1.21 0.45 -0.28
CA ALA A 285 0.16 1.30 0.27
C ALA A 285 -0.22 0.86 1.68
N ARG A 286 -0.25 -0.46 1.92
CA ARG A 286 -0.56 -1.03 3.24
C ARG A 286 0.66 -1.26 4.13
N ASN A 287 1.88 -1.03 3.63
CA ASN A 287 3.12 -1.36 4.35
C ASN A 287 3.16 -2.82 4.80
N VAL A 288 2.79 -3.75 3.90
CA VAL A 288 2.83 -5.19 4.17
C VAL A 288 3.40 -6.00 3.01
N ILE A 289 3.83 -7.24 3.32
CA ILE A 289 3.97 -8.31 2.35
C ILE A 289 3.00 -9.43 2.73
N ASP A 290 1.97 -9.66 1.91
CA ASP A 290 1.07 -10.79 2.09
C ASP A 290 1.63 -12.02 1.38
N VAL A 291 1.65 -13.15 2.08
CA VAL A 291 2.23 -14.41 1.60
C VAL A 291 1.13 -15.46 1.50
N GLU A 292 1.08 -16.15 0.36
CA GLU A 292 0.22 -17.32 0.16
C GLU A 292 0.96 -18.43 -0.58
N THR A 293 0.56 -19.69 -0.34
CA THR A 293 1.24 -20.87 -0.88
C THR A 293 0.21 -21.87 -1.44
N PHE A 294 0.38 -22.26 -2.70
CA PHE A 294 -0.54 -23.18 -3.39
C PHE A 294 0.10 -23.85 -4.60
N ALA A 295 -0.49 -24.95 -5.07
CA ALA A 295 -0.01 -25.75 -6.19
C ALA A 295 -0.99 -25.64 -7.39
N PRO A 296 -0.66 -24.83 -8.42
CA PRO A 296 -1.52 -24.66 -9.60
C PRO A 296 -1.92 -25.96 -10.29
N TYR A 297 -1.02 -26.96 -10.31
CA TYR A 297 -1.28 -28.27 -10.89
C TYR A 297 -2.43 -29.04 -10.24
N LEU A 298 -2.65 -28.83 -8.93
CA LEU A 298 -3.66 -29.54 -8.16
C LEU A 298 -5.05 -28.89 -8.26
N ASP A 299 -5.16 -27.64 -8.74
CA ASP A 299 -6.42 -26.89 -8.78
C ASP A 299 -7.47 -27.54 -9.70
N SER A 300 -7.04 -28.13 -10.82
CA SER A 300 -7.92 -28.82 -11.76
C SER A 300 -8.21 -30.28 -11.39
N ARG A 301 -7.74 -30.75 -10.22
CA ARG A 301 -7.82 -32.17 -9.82
C ARG A 301 -8.76 -32.34 -8.63
N ALA A 302 -9.65 -33.34 -8.73
CA ALA A 302 -10.68 -33.61 -7.73
C ALA A 302 -10.37 -34.81 -6.81
N ASP A 303 -9.22 -35.48 -7.00
CA ASP A 303 -8.83 -36.58 -6.13
C ASP A 303 -8.49 -36.08 -4.71
N ARG A 304 -8.71 -36.92 -3.71
CA ARG A 304 -8.63 -36.52 -2.28
C ARG A 304 -7.28 -35.87 -1.95
N LEU A 305 -6.17 -36.45 -2.40
CA LEU A 305 -4.85 -35.94 -2.08
C LEU A 305 -4.57 -34.61 -2.78
N ALA A 306 -5.04 -34.42 -4.02
CA ALA A 306 -4.97 -33.13 -4.69
C ALA A 306 -5.75 -32.05 -3.93
N VAL A 307 -7.00 -32.33 -3.51
CA VAL A 307 -7.81 -31.38 -2.74
C VAL A 307 -7.17 -31.02 -1.40
N GLU A 308 -6.59 -31.99 -0.70
CA GLU A 308 -5.92 -31.79 0.60
C GLU A 308 -4.60 -31.00 0.49
N ASN A 309 -3.95 -30.98 -0.68
CA ASN A 309 -2.62 -30.37 -0.86
C ASN A 309 -2.61 -29.17 -1.82
N ARG A 310 -3.75 -28.75 -2.38
CA ARG A 310 -3.81 -27.66 -3.36
C ARG A 310 -3.36 -26.31 -2.79
N GLU A 311 -3.61 -26.05 -1.52
CA GLU A 311 -3.29 -24.80 -0.83
C GLU A 311 -2.80 -25.09 0.59
N LEU A 312 -1.87 -24.28 1.09
CA LEU A 312 -1.37 -24.37 2.46
C LEU A 312 -1.76 -23.11 3.24
N THR A 313 -2.29 -23.32 4.44
CA THR A 313 -2.92 -22.26 5.25
C THR A 313 -2.35 -22.15 6.67
N SER A 314 -1.22 -22.82 6.95
CA SER A 314 -0.53 -22.69 8.24
C SER A 314 0.07 -21.29 8.43
N ASP A 315 0.44 -20.94 9.66
CA ASP A 315 1.05 -19.64 10.02
C ASP A 315 2.40 -19.37 9.35
N VAL A 316 3.02 -20.39 8.74
CA VAL A 316 4.26 -20.28 7.96
C VAL A 316 4.04 -20.43 6.46
N ASP A 317 2.82 -20.69 6.01
CA ASP A 317 2.43 -20.86 4.61
C ASP A 317 1.52 -19.75 4.08
N ARG A 318 0.69 -19.17 4.96
CA ARG A 318 -0.20 -18.04 4.65
C ARG A 318 -0.16 -17.01 5.78
N PHE A 319 0.48 -15.88 5.54
CA PHE A 319 0.68 -14.85 6.58
C PHE A 319 0.90 -13.46 5.99
N SER A 320 0.76 -12.43 6.81
CA SER A 320 1.15 -11.07 6.46
C SER A 320 2.36 -10.63 7.29
N LEU A 321 3.33 -10.01 6.62
CA LEU A 321 4.45 -9.31 7.22
C LEU A 321 4.15 -7.81 7.23
N ALA A 322 4.24 -7.14 8.38
CA ALA A 322 4.26 -5.69 8.43
C ALA A 322 5.68 -5.17 8.15
N ILE A 323 5.80 -4.16 7.29
CA ILE A 323 7.06 -3.51 6.94
C ILE A 323 6.79 -2.06 6.55
N ASP A 324 7.21 -1.11 7.40
CA ASP A 324 7.24 0.30 7.01
C ASP A 324 8.39 0.50 6.03
N TYR A 325 8.11 0.48 4.72
CA TYR A 325 9.12 0.57 3.68
C TYR A 325 9.87 1.90 3.69
N ALA A 326 9.21 2.98 4.12
CA ALA A 326 9.83 4.30 4.19
C ALA A 326 10.87 4.32 5.31
N ALA A 327 10.49 3.88 6.52
CA ALA A 327 11.40 3.80 7.65
C ALA A 327 12.50 2.75 7.42
N ARG A 328 12.14 1.54 6.97
CA ARG A 328 13.07 0.42 6.79
C ARG A 328 14.19 0.75 5.80
N PHE A 329 13.93 1.58 4.80
CA PHE A 329 14.90 1.90 3.75
C PHE A 329 15.42 3.34 3.79
N ALA A 330 15.03 4.14 4.79
CA ALA A 330 15.36 5.57 4.87
C ALA A 330 16.87 5.86 4.75
N ALA A 331 17.71 5.02 5.34
CA ALA A 331 19.15 5.25 5.42
C ALA A 331 19.90 5.14 4.08
N PHE A 332 19.40 4.34 3.13
CA PHE A 332 20.13 4.05 1.89
C PHE A 332 19.27 4.20 0.62
N ALA A 333 17.96 4.02 0.73
CA ALA A 333 17.01 4.15 -0.36
C ALA A 333 15.77 4.96 0.07
N PRO A 334 15.96 6.22 0.52
CA PRO A 334 14.85 7.07 0.93
C PRO A 334 13.87 7.22 -0.23
N SER A 335 12.57 7.15 0.07
CA SER A 335 11.56 7.56 -0.90
C SER A 335 11.83 9.02 -1.26
N SER A 336 11.98 9.32 -2.55
CA SER A 336 11.95 10.71 -2.97
C SER A 336 10.52 11.17 -2.84
N ALA A 337 10.16 11.77 -1.70
CA ALA A 337 8.97 12.59 -1.65
C ALA A 337 9.04 13.59 -2.83
N PRO A 338 7.96 13.79 -3.59
CA PRO A 338 7.93 14.82 -4.61
C PRO A 338 8.43 16.13 -3.99
N PRO A 339 9.24 16.97 -4.67
CA PRO A 339 9.62 18.26 -4.10
C PRO A 339 8.35 19.11 -3.83
N PRO A 340 8.39 20.04 -2.84
CA PRO A 340 7.28 20.93 -2.59
C PRO A 340 6.83 21.61 -3.88
N ARG A 341 5.52 21.57 -4.15
CA ARG A 341 4.97 22.22 -5.35
C ARG A 341 4.72 23.70 -5.04
N PRO A 342 5.16 24.64 -5.90
CA PRO A 342 4.91 26.05 -5.69
C PRO A 342 3.42 26.35 -5.82
N ALA A 343 2.91 27.34 -5.07
CA ALA A 343 1.49 27.66 -5.02
C ALA A 343 0.82 27.81 -6.42
N PRO A 344 1.40 28.54 -7.39
CA PRO A 344 0.78 28.69 -8.72
C PRO A 344 0.57 27.36 -9.47
N ALA A 345 1.40 26.34 -9.21
CA ALA A 345 1.28 25.02 -9.85
C ALA A 345 0.09 24.20 -9.34
N VAL A 346 -0.51 24.60 -8.21
CA VAL A 346 -1.65 23.93 -7.57
C VAL A 346 -2.85 24.86 -7.40
N MET A 347 -2.93 25.95 -8.15
CA MET A 347 -4.08 26.86 -8.17
C MET A 347 -4.74 26.85 -9.55
N PRO A 348 -5.60 25.86 -9.85
CA PRO A 348 -6.33 25.85 -11.11
C PRO A 348 -7.26 27.07 -11.23
N ARG A 349 -7.73 27.36 -12.44
CA ARG A 349 -8.70 28.44 -12.65
C ARG A 349 -9.90 28.28 -11.71
N GLY A 350 -10.23 29.36 -11.01
CA GLY A 350 -11.31 29.41 -10.02
C GLY A 350 -10.86 29.15 -8.59
N THR A 351 -9.57 28.98 -8.28
CA THR A 351 -9.12 28.98 -6.89
C THR A 351 -9.41 30.33 -6.25
N VAL A 352 -10.18 30.32 -5.16
CA VAL A 352 -10.61 31.53 -4.43
C VAL A 352 -9.84 31.74 -3.13
N ALA A 353 -9.30 30.66 -2.56
CA ALA A 353 -8.43 30.72 -1.39
C ALA A 353 -7.48 29.51 -1.42
N TYR A 354 -6.22 29.74 -1.03
CA TYR A 354 -5.24 28.68 -0.84
C TYR A 354 -4.30 29.06 0.31
N TRP A 355 -4.28 28.21 1.34
CA TRP A 355 -3.43 28.36 2.51
C TRP A 355 -2.53 27.14 2.65
N ARG A 356 -1.28 27.39 3.04
CA ARG A 356 -0.28 26.37 3.35
C ARG A 356 0.55 26.83 4.54
N PHE A 357 1.16 25.89 5.24
CA PHE A 357 1.76 26.15 6.54
C PHE A 357 3.29 26.11 6.55
N ASP A 358 3.94 26.26 5.40
CA ASP A 358 5.38 26.51 5.29
C ASP A 358 5.69 28.01 5.19
N ASP A 359 6.98 28.36 5.12
CA ASP A 359 7.44 29.77 5.12
C ASP A 359 6.81 30.64 4.04
N ALA A 360 6.37 30.02 2.93
CA ALA A 360 5.68 30.72 1.86
C ALA A 360 4.26 31.16 2.27
N GLY A 361 3.56 30.39 3.09
CA GLY A 361 2.16 30.61 3.43
C GLY A 361 1.85 31.05 4.85
N PHE A 362 2.74 30.85 5.82
CA PHE A 362 2.44 31.10 7.24
C PHE A 362 3.60 31.80 7.97
N ASP A 363 3.27 32.73 8.88
CA ASP A 363 4.23 33.52 9.68
C ASP A 363 4.03 33.37 11.19
N ASP A 364 3.58 32.18 11.63
CA ASP A 364 3.24 31.82 13.01
C ASP A 364 1.99 32.52 13.59
N THR A 365 1.54 33.62 12.99
CA THR A 365 0.33 34.35 13.44
C THR A 365 -0.74 34.43 12.36
N ARG A 366 -0.37 34.31 11.09
CA ARG A 366 -1.27 34.49 9.95
C ARG A 366 -0.96 33.51 8.84
N ALA A 367 -1.99 32.82 8.36
CA ALA A 367 -1.95 32.06 7.12
C ALA A 367 -2.38 32.98 5.96
N ARG A 368 -1.45 33.26 5.06
CA ARG A 368 -1.66 34.13 3.90
C ARG A 368 -2.47 33.41 2.83
N ASP A 369 -3.44 34.11 2.24
CA ASP A 369 -4.14 33.66 1.05
C ASP A 369 -3.24 33.84 -0.17
N LEU A 370 -2.67 32.73 -0.65
CA LEU A 370 -1.71 32.72 -1.75
C LEU A 370 -2.34 32.99 -3.12
N THR A 371 -3.67 33.10 -3.20
CA THR A 371 -4.34 33.62 -4.40
C THR A 371 -4.21 35.14 -4.53
N GLY A 372 -3.91 35.84 -3.43
CA GLY A 372 -4.00 37.31 -3.35
C GLY A 372 -5.44 37.83 -3.23
N GLY A 373 -6.42 36.96 -3.00
CA GLY A 373 -7.86 37.28 -2.93
C GLY A 373 -8.32 37.94 -1.63
N GLY A 374 -7.42 38.20 -0.68
CA GLY A 374 -7.73 38.88 0.58
C GLY A 374 -8.40 37.98 1.63
N ASN A 375 -8.25 36.67 1.53
CA ASN A 375 -8.81 35.70 2.49
C ASN A 375 -7.77 35.23 3.52
N ASP A 376 -6.87 36.11 3.96
CA ASP A 376 -5.89 35.78 5.01
C ASP A 376 -6.61 35.28 6.29
N LEU A 377 -6.07 34.25 6.93
CA LEU A 377 -6.57 33.72 8.20
C LEU A 377 -5.62 34.11 9.33
N THR A 378 -6.17 34.69 10.40
CA THR A 378 -5.41 35.08 11.59
C THR A 378 -5.59 34.07 12.70
N LEU A 379 -4.49 33.69 13.34
CA LEU A 379 -4.47 32.79 14.48
C LEU A 379 -5.14 33.46 15.68
N THR A 380 -6.19 32.83 16.20
CA THR A 380 -6.92 33.28 17.39
C THR A 380 -6.81 32.21 18.48
N ARG A 381 -6.34 32.61 19.67
CA ARG A 381 -6.29 31.74 20.84
C ARG A 381 -7.67 31.65 21.51
N LEU A 382 -8.06 30.44 21.84
CA LEU A 382 -9.25 30.13 22.64
C LEU A 382 -8.87 30.03 24.12
N PRO A 383 -9.84 30.13 25.06
CA PRO A 383 -9.57 30.15 26.50
C PRO A 383 -9.16 28.78 27.09
N PHE A 384 -9.03 27.76 26.25
CA PHE A 384 -8.66 26.39 26.60
C PHE A 384 -7.64 25.85 25.58
N GLY A 385 -7.05 24.68 25.86
CA GLY A 385 -6.11 24.00 24.98
C GLY A 385 -4.77 24.74 24.75
N ALA A 386 -3.84 24.06 24.09
CA ALA A 386 -2.52 24.61 23.79
C ALA A 386 -2.51 25.37 22.45
N PRO A 387 -1.54 26.29 22.26
CA PRO A 387 -1.41 27.00 20.99
C PRO A 387 -1.07 26.03 19.86
N ALA A 388 -1.51 26.36 18.65
CA ALA A 388 -1.09 25.60 17.49
C ALA A 388 0.41 25.84 17.19
N ALA A 389 1.09 24.83 16.63
CA ALA A 389 2.51 24.90 16.31
C ALA A 389 2.78 24.35 14.90
N ARG A 390 3.64 25.02 14.14
CA ARG A 390 4.10 24.54 12.84
C ARG A 390 4.92 23.25 13.02
N THR A 391 4.77 22.30 12.10
CA THR A 391 5.58 21.08 12.04
C THR A 391 5.95 20.72 10.60
N ASP A 392 7.03 19.97 10.43
CA ASP A 392 7.45 19.42 9.12
C ASP A 392 6.74 18.10 8.76
N ASP A 393 5.88 17.58 9.64
CA ASP A 393 5.05 16.41 9.39
C ASP A 393 3.94 16.75 8.37
N HIS A 394 3.80 15.98 7.29
CA HIS A 394 2.86 16.27 6.21
C HIS A 394 2.43 15.00 5.45
N HIS A 395 1.31 15.08 4.73
CA HIS A 395 0.90 14.03 3.80
C HIS A 395 1.89 13.96 2.61
N ARG A 396 2.28 12.76 2.18
CA ARG A 396 3.29 12.57 1.11
C ARG A 396 3.00 13.32 -0.19
N ASP A 397 1.72 13.44 -0.55
CA ASP A 397 1.25 14.10 -1.77
C ASP A 397 0.85 15.58 -1.55
N GLN A 398 1.00 16.11 -0.33
CA GLN A 398 0.70 17.50 -0.03
C GLN A 398 1.65 18.44 -0.78
N PRO A 399 1.17 19.56 -1.35
CA PRO A 399 2.04 20.51 -2.04
C PRO A 399 3.09 21.18 -1.15
N ALA A 400 2.72 21.62 0.06
CA ALA A 400 3.68 22.08 1.06
C ALA A 400 4.15 20.94 1.95
N HIS A 401 5.43 20.95 2.32
CA HIS A 401 6.02 19.97 3.22
C HIS A 401 5.99 20.46 4.67
N ALA A 402 4.86 21.03 5.08
CA ALA A 402 4.66 21.55 6.42
C ALA A 402 3.17 21.52 6.77
N SER A 403 2.87 21.47 8.05
CA SER A 403 1.52 21.50 8.57
C SER A 403 1.44 22.31 9.86
N LEU A 404 0.22 22.53 10.34
CA LEU A 404 -0.04 23.14 11.62
C LEU A 404 -0.67 22.11 12.56
N ARG A 405 -0.01 21.84 13.68
CA ARG A 405 -0.50 20.99 14.78
C ARG A 405 -1.40 21.82 15.68
N PHE A 406 -2.67 21.46 15.77
CA PHE A 406 -3.64 22.03 16.69
C PHE A 406 -3.78 21.15 17.93
N ASP A 407 -3.78 21.78 19.11
CA ASP A 407 -3.95 21.10 20.40
C ASP A 407 -5.16 21.68 21.16
N ASN A 408 -6.30 21.70 20.49
CA ASN A 408 -7.60 22.12 21.03
C ASN A 408 -7.66 23.58 21.53
N GLY A 409 -6.71 24.46 21.21
CA GLY A 409 -6.69 25.82 21.77
C GLY A 409 -6.60 26.97 20.78
N THR A 410 -6.71 26.69 19.49
CA THR A 410 -6.45 27.69 18.46
C THR A 410 -7.37 27.48 17.27
N ILE A 411 -7.82 28.59 16.67
CA ILE A 411 -8.47 28.60 15.36
C ILE A 411 -7.75 29.58 14.43
N LEU A 412 -7.90 29.39 13.13
CA LEU A 412 -7.49 30.33 12.09
C LEU A 412 -8.75 30.97 11.52
N ARG A 413 -8.90 32.28 11.71
CA ARG A 413 -10.14 33.01 11.42
C ARG A 413 -9.94 34.05 10.33
N ALA A 414 -10.81 34.05 9.33
CA ALA A 414 -10.79 35.06 8.27
C ALA A 414 -11.14 36.45 8.82
N GLY A 415 -10.57 37.50 8.23
CA GLY A 415 -10.96 38.87 8.55
C GLY A 415 -12.44 39.13 8.23
N PRO A 416 -13.11 40.08 8.91
CA PRO A 416 -14.54 40.34 8.71
C PRO A 416 -14.89 40.79 7.28
N ALA A 417 -13.93 41.38 6.56
CA ALA A 417 -14.09 41.83 5.18
C ALA A 417 -13.62 40.81 4.12
N ALA A 418 -13.19 39.61 4.53
CA ALA A 418 -12.71 38.59 3.59
C ALA A 418 -13.81 38.23 2.57
N PRO A 419 -13.55 38.27 1.25
CA PRO A 419 -14.55 37.95 0.23
C PRO A 419 -15.19 36.57 0.40
N LEU A 420 -14.42 35.58 0.89
CA LEU A 420 -14.89 34.23 1.17
C LEU A 420 -16.08 34.18 2.14
N ASN A 421 -16.20 35.14 3.06
CA ASN A 421 -17.30 35.17 4.04
C ASN A 421 -18.67 35.32 3.38
N ARG A 422 -18.72 35.84 2.14
CA ARG A 422 -19.94 36.10 1.35
C ARG A 422 -20.07 35.18 0.13
N ALA A 423 -19.15 34.23 -0.04
CA ALA A 423 -19.10 33.37 -1.21
C ALA A 423 -20.17 32.26 -1.13
N THR A 424 -21.18 32.32 -1.99
CA THR A 424 -22.30 31.38 -1.99
C THR A 424 -22.11 30.17 -2.90
N PHE A 425 -21.11 30.20 -3.79
CA PHE A 425 -20.74 29.07 -4.67
C PHE A 425 -21.91 28.40 -5.42
N GLN A 426 -22.87 29.17 -5.90
CA GLN A 426 -24.08 28.65 -6.56
C GLN A 426 -23.83 27.86 -7.87
N HIS A 427 -22.62 27.94 -8.42
CA HIS A 427 -22.17 27.19 -9.60
C HIS A 427 -21.28 25.98 -9.23
N GLY A 428 -21.26 25.60 -7.96
CA GLY A 428 -20.45 24.53 -7.43
C GLY A 428 -19.13 24.99 -6.82
N TYR A 429 -18.49 24.08 -6.10
CA TYR A 429 -17.23 24.31 -5.41
C TYR A 429 -16.44 23.02 -5.19
N THR A 430 -15.17 23.18 -4.84
CA THR A 430 -14.37 22.14 -4.20
C THR A 430 -13.65 22.75 -3.01
N ILE A 431 -13.86 22.19 -1.82
CA ILE A 431 -13.10 22.50 -0.60
C ILE A 431 -12.26 21.27 -0.29
N GLU A 432 -10.96 21.41 -0.21
CA GLU A 432 -10.09 20.27 0.09
C GLU A 432 -8.98 20.63 1.06
N LEU A 433 -8.57 19.65 1.85
CA LEU A 433 -7.53 19.79 2.85
C LEU A 433 -6.84 18.47 3.16
N PHE A 434 -5.67 18.55 3.77
CA PHE A 434 -5.00 17.40 4.38
C PHE A 434 -5.19 17.44 5.89
N LEU A 435 -5.47 16.30 6.52
CA LEU A 435 -5.55 16.19 7.97
C LEU A 435 -4.93 14.90 8.49
N LYS A 436 -4.45 14.93 9.73
CA LYS A 436 -4.01 13.75 10.48
C LYS A 436 -4.51 13.81 11.91
N LEU A 437 -4.99 12.68 12.42
CA LEU A 437 -5.30 12.52 13.84
C LEU A 437 -4.09 11.94 14.62
N PRO A 438 -3.86 12.35 15.88
CA PRO A 438 -2.80 11.78 16.72
C PRO A 438 -2.96 10.29 16.97
N ASP A 439 -1.83 9.59 17.11
CA ASP A 439 -1.75 8.20 17.59
C ASP A 439 -0.76 8.13 18.77
N PRO A 440 -1.23 7.82 20.00
CA PRO A 440 -2.61 7.54 20.37
C PRO A 440 -3.51 8.79 20.27
N PHE A 441 -4.79 8.59 19.94
CA PHE A 441 -5.82 9.63 19.97
C PHE A 441 -6.42 9.74 21.37
N VAL A 442 -5.94 10.70 22.17
CA VAL A 442 -6.23 10.78 23.61
C VAL A 442 -7.15 11.98 23.93
N GLY A 443 -8.16 11.74 24.77
CA GLY A 443 -9.10 12.76 25.26
C GLY A 443 -10.47 12.70 24.57
N ASP A 444 -11.40 13.54 25.04
CA ASP A 444 -12.70 13.74 24.38
C ASP A 444 -12.60 14.90 23.38
N HIS A 445 -12.60 14.53 22.09
CA HIS A 445 -12.60 15.46 20.97
C HIS A 445 -13.84 15.28 20.09
N ALA A 446 -14.92 14.71 20.65
CA ALA A 446 -16.17 14.54 19.93
C ALA A 446 -16.67 15.87 19.37
N TRP A 447 -17.13 15.87 18.12
CA TRP A 447 -17.66 17.04 17.43
C TRP A 447 -16.69 18.21 17.29
N MET A 448 -15.37 17.97 17.38
CA MET A 448 -14.40 19.00 17.04
C MET A 448 -14.55 19.43 15.58
N GLY A 449 -14.46 20.73 15.34
CA GLY A 449 -14.55 21.30 13.99
C GLY A 449 -13.20 21.29 13.27
N ILE A 450 -13.24 21.00 11.96
CA ILE A 450 -12.10 21.10 11.05
C ILE A 450 -12.19 22.43 10.29
N PHE A 451 -13.35 22.77 9.75
CA PHE A 451 -13.63 24.11 9.23
C PHE A 451 -15.12 24.44 9.35
N SER A 452 -15.46 25.73 9.35
CA SER A 452 -16.84 26.22 9.32
C SER A 452 -16.95 27.65 8.80
N TRP A 453 -18.15 28.06 8.39
CA TRP A 453 -18.52 29.48 8.38
C TRP A 453 -19.24 29.81 9.68
N GLU A 454 -18.83 30.87 10.37
CA GLU A 454 -19.48 31.32 11.60
C GLU A 454 -20.95 31.76 11.37
N GLY A 455 -21.69 31.79 12.47
CA GLY A 455 -23.13 32.08 12.55
C GLY A 455 -23.97 30.87 12.92
N ARG A 456 -25.28 31.11 13.10
CA ARG A 456 -26.29 30.08 13.39
C ARG A 456 -27.16 29.87 12.17
N SER A 457 -27.50 28.63 11.84
CA SER A 457 -28.41 28.30 10.75
C SER A 457 -29.76 29.01 10.90
N ALA A 458 -30.25 29.18 12.13
CA ALA A 458 -31.48 29.94 12.42
C ALA A 458 -31.40 31.41 11.99
N ASP A 459 -30.24 32.06 12.14
CA ASP A 459 -30.05 33.45 11.69
C ASP A 459 -30.06 33.56 10.15
N ALA A 460 -29.83 32.44 9.45
CA ALA A 460 -29.98 32.32 8.00
C ALA A 460 -31.41 31.92 7.57
N GLY A 461 -32.36 31.92 8.52
CA GLY A 461 -33.76 31.56 8.27
C GLY A 461 -33.98 30.07 8.09
N ARG A 462 -33.08 29.22 8.60
CA ARG A 462 -33.18 27.76 8.47
C ARG A 462 -34.02 27.16 9.57
N THR A 463 -34.93 26.26 9.21
CA THR A 463 -35.81 25.57 10.17
C THR A 463 -35.66 24.06 10.18
N ASN A 464 -35.12 23.45 9.12
CA ASN A 464 -34.86 22.03 9.04
C ASN A 464 -33.38 21.70 9.31
N GLY A 465 -33.07 21.30 10.54
CA GLY A 465 -31.72 21.00 11.02
C GLY A 465 -31.50 21.51 12.45
N ASP A 466 -30.26 21.59 12.91
CA ASP A 466 -29.95 22.18 14.22
C ASP A 466 -29.87 23.71 14.10
N PRO A 467 -30.71 24.48 14.81
CA PRO A 467 -30.74 25.94 14.71
C PRO A 467 -29.47 26.63 15.24
N ALA A 468 -28.67 25.96 16.07
CA ALA A 468 -27.48 26.51 16.71
C ALA A 468 -26.18 26.21 15.96
N GLU A 469 -26.21 25.28 14.99
CA GLU A 469 -25.04 24.91 14.19
C GLU A 469 -24.77 25.94 13.07
N PRO A 470 -23.55 25.98 12.49
CA PRO A 470 -23.24 26.86 11.37
C PRO A 470 -23.92 26.42 10.07
N THR A 471 -24.00 27.36 9.13
CA THR A 471 -24.55 27.09 7.78
C THR A 471 -23.71 26.14 6.94
N CYS A 472 -22.42 25.96 7.26
CA CYS A 472 -21.57 24.96 6.65
C CYS A 472 -20.43 24.60 7.60
N SER A 473 -20.17 23.30 7.79
CA SER A 473 -19.06 22.81 8.59
C SER A 473 -18.58 21.43 8.17
N LEU A 474 -17.32 21.14 8.50
CA LEU A 474 -16.75 19.80 8.53
C LEU A 474 -16.32 19.51 9.96
N ASN A 475 -16.86 18.45 10.56
CA ASN A 475 -16.64 18.08 11.96
C ASN A 475 -16.14 16.64 12.07
N LEU A 476 -15.62 16.25 13.24
CA LEU A 476 -15.26 14.88 13.55
C LEU A 476 -16.16 14.33 14.66
N SER A 477 -16.87 13.23 14.40
CA SER A 477 -17.74 12.55 15.39
C SER A 477 -16.93 11.80 16.47
N PRO A 478 -17.57 11.35 17.56
CA PRO A 478 -16.94 10.47 18.56
C PRO A 478 -16.32 9.19 17.98
N GLU A 479 -16.93 8.63 16.93
CA GLU A 479 -16.46 7.45 16.18
C GLU A 479 -15.37 7.78 15.15
N ARG A 480 -14.91 9.04 15.13
CA ARG A 480 -14.00 9.62 14.14
C ARG A 480 -14.55 9.55 12.71
N PHE A 481 -15.86 9.75 12.55
CA PHE A 481 -16.43 10.00 11.23
C PHE A 481 -16.32 11.49 10.91
N LEU A 482 -15.88 11.82 9.70
CA LEU A 482 -16.03 13.15 9.15
C LEU A 482 -17.50 13.39 8.86
N GLN A 483 -18.02 14.49 9.35
CA GLN A 483 -19.38 14.96 9.11
C GLN A 483 -19.32 16.28 8.36
N TYR A 484 -19.74 16.30 7.10
CA TYR A 484 -19.90 17.53 6.33
C TYR A 484 -21.37 17.95 6.32
N VAL A 485 -21.69 19.06 6.95
CA VAL A 485 -23.03 19.66 6.97
C VAL A 485 -23.02 20.91 6.10
N VAL A 486 -24.04 21.08 5.26
CA VAL A 486 -24.22 22.31 4.47
C VAL A 486 -25.69 22.65 4.37
N TYR A 487 -26.01 23.93 4.54
CA TYR A 487 -27.32 24.53 4.24
C TYR A 487 -27.26 25.19 2.86
N PRO A 488 -27.81 24.57 1.81
CA PRO A 488 -27.70 25.07 0.45
C PRO A 488 -28.57 26.31 0.20
N THR A 489 -28.24 27.06 -0.84
CA THR A 489 -29.06 28.22 -1.23
C THR A 489 -30.41 27.77 -1.80
N GLY A 490 -31.49 28.46 -1.44
CA GLY A 490 -32.82 28.22 -2.00
C GLY A 490 -33.61 27.03 -1.46
N THR A 491 -33.06 26.23 -0.53
CA THR A 491 -33.74 25.12 0.14
C THR A 491 -33.60 25.24 1.64
N ASP A 492 -34.53 24.66 2.42
CA ASP A 492 -34.41 24.63 3.89
C ASP A 492 -33.66 23.40 4.42
N ASP A 493 -33.36 22.43 3.56
CA ASP A 493 -32.69 21.18 3.95
C ASP A 493 -31.23 21.38 4.40
N ALA A 494 -30.77 20.48 5.29
CA ALA A 494 -29.39 20.36 5.76
C ALA A 494 -28.75 19.00 5.33
N PRO A 495 -28.49 18.78 4.03
CA PRO A 495 -27.82 17.57 3.57
C PRO A 495 -26.49 17.37 4.31
N THR A 496 -26.37 16.21 4.97
CA THR A 496 -25.20 15.85 5.77
C THR A 496 -24.51 14.62 5.22
N SER A 497 -23.21 14.72 4.96
CA SER A 497 -22.38 13.62 4.48
C SER A 497 -21.54 13.01 5.60
N TRP A 498 -21.34 11.69 5.60
CA TRP A 498 -20.66 10.96 6.68
C TRP A 498 -19.60 9.97 6.19
N SER A 499 -18.34 10.17 6.55
CA SER A 499 -17.28 9.22 6.20
C SER A 499 -17.35 7.93 7.02
N HIS A 500 -16.48 6.98 6.67
CA HIS A 500 -16.04 5.91 7.56
C HIS A 500 -15.09 6.47 8.64
N THR A 501 -14.69 5.64 9.62
CA THR A 501 -13.75 6.04 10.68
C THR A 501 -12.43 6.43 10.04
N VAL A 502 -11.98 7.66 10.27
CA VAL A 502 -10.65 8.08 9.82
C VAL A 502 -9.58 7.46 10.72
N PRO A 503 -8.43 7.05 10.15
CA PRO A 503 -7.35 6.43 10.90
C PRO A 503 -6.65 7.43 11.83
N VAL A 504 -6.01 6.90 12.87
CA VAL A 504 -5.07 7.62 13.72
C VAL A 504 -3.65 7.45 13.19
N GLY A 505 -2.77 8.42 13.41
CA GLY A 505 -1.36 8.34 13.02
C GLY A 505 -1.10 8.41 11.52
N GLN A 506 -2.15 8.48 10.69
CA GLN A 506 -2.07 8.52 9.24
C GLN A 506 -2.65 9.83 8.69
N TRP A 507 -1.93 10.41 7.74
CA TRP A 507 -2.45 11.54 6.96
C TRP A 507 -3.49 11.06 5.96
N ILE A 508 -4.54 11.86 5.79
CA ILE A 508 -5.54 11.68 4.73
C ILE A 508 -5.74 13.00 3.98
N HIS A 509 -6.16 12.89 2.72
CA HIS A 509 -6.70 13.99 1.93
C HIS A 509 -8.23 13.93 1.94
N VAL A 510 -8.87 15.05 2.21
CA VAL A 510 -10.33 15.20 2.18
C VAL A 510 -10.69 16.21 1.10
N ALA A 511 -11.63 15.87 0.23
CA ALA A 511 -12.19 16.79 -0.75
C ALA A 511 -13.72 16.77 -0.71
N VAL A 512 -14.34 17.92 -0.56
CA VAL A 512 -15.78 18.14 -0.65
C VAL A 512 -16.07 18.79 -2.00
N VAL A 513 -16.70 18.06 -2.90
CA VAL A 513 -17.03 18.51 -4.25
C VAL A 513 -18.53 18.74 -4.37
N ASN A 514 -18.94 19.95 -4.70
CA ASN A 514 -20.32 20.28 -5.03
C ASN A 514 -20.40 20.68 -6.51
N ASP A 515 -21.27 20.00 -7.27
CA ASP A 515 -21.46 20.22 -8.71
C ASP A 515 -22.63 21.17 -9.03
N ALA A 516 -23.04 21.99 -8.05
CA ALA A 516 -24.25 22.82 -8.02
C ALA A 516 -25.58 22.05 -7.84
N HIS A 517 -25.54 20.72 -7.82
CA HIS A 517 -26.72 19.87 -7.63
C HIS A 517 -26.57 18.92 -6.44
N HIS A 518 -25.39 18.33 -6.24
CA HIS A 518 -25.10 17.37 -5.17
C HIS A 518 -23.72 17.64 -4.59
N THR A 519 -23.53 17.19 -3.35
CA THR A 519 -22.23 17.21 -2.68
C THR A 519 -21.71 15.79 -2.52
N ILE A 520 -20.48 15.55 -2.94
CA ILE A 520 -19.75 14.30 -2.75
C ILE A 520 -18.50 14.60 -1.93
N VAL A 521 -18.36 13.93 -0.79
CA VAL A 521 -17.12 13.91 -0.02
C VAL A 521 -16.25 12.75 -0.47
N TYR A 522 -14.96 13.03 -0.64
CA TYR A 522 -13.90 12.09 -0.94
C TYR A 522 -12.92 12.03 0.22
N VAL A 523 -12.45 10.82 0.55
CA VAL A 523 -11.30 10.56 1.42
C VAL A 523 -10.27 9.81 0.58
N ASP A 524 -9.05 10.35 0.50
CA ASP A 524 -7.96 9.83 -0.33
C ASP A 524 -8.38 9.56 -1.78
N GLY A 525 -9.09 10.53 -2.37
CA GLY A 525 -9.60 10.46 -3.73
C GLY A 525 -10.78 9.49 -3.93
N SER A 526 -11.23 8.79 -2.89
CA SER A 526 -12.32 7.80 -2.95
C SER A 526 -13.63 8.36 -2.39
N PRO A 527 -14.76 8.27 -3.12
CA PRO A 527 -16.03 8.80 -2.64
C PRO A 527 -16.55 7.99 -1.46
N ILE A 528 -17.07 8.67 -0.43
CA ILE A 528 -17.74 8.02 0.69
C ILE A 528 -19.14 7.53 0.29
N VAL A 529 -19.68 6.54 1.01
CA VAL A 529 -21.00 5.98 0.67
C VAL A 529 -22.16 6.87 1.13
N ARG A 530 -22.05 7.51 2.30
CA ARG A 530 -23.14 8.32 2.90
C ARG A 530 -23.09 9.77 2.39
N ASN A 531 -23.20 9.96 1.09
CA ASN A 531 -23.43 11.26 0.46
C ASN A 531 -24.93 11.42 0.15
N PRO A 532 -25.60 12.51 0.59
CA PRO A 532 -27.02 12.72 0.30
C PRO A 532 -27.32 12.86 -1.19
N SER A 533 -28.42 12.26 -1.64
CA SER A 533 -28.98 12.49 -2.98
C SER A 533 -29.86 13.73 -3.08
N ARG A 534 -30.01 14.49 -1.99
CA ARG A 534 -30.80 15.73 -1.97
C ARG A 534 -30.09 16.84 -2.75
N SER A 535 -30.88 17.68 -3.41
CA SER A 535 -30.38 18.85 -4.12
C SER A 535 -29.62 19.77 -3.15
N SER A 536 -28.40 20.15 -3.52
CA SER A 536 -27.49 20.98 -2.75
C SER A 536 -26.84 21.99 -3.70
N ARG A 537 -27.38 23.20 -3.76
CA ARG A 537 -26.84 24.28 -4.58
C ARG A 537 -26.09 25.30 -3.73
N GLY A 538 -24.77 25.26 -3.80
CA GLY A 538 -23.90 26.24 -3.12
C GLY A 538 -24.03 26.20 -1.59
N ILE A 539 -23.66 27.31 -0.96
CA ILE A 539 -23.63 27.50 0.49
C ILE A 539 -24.41 28.77 0.85
N THR A 540 -25.27 28.68 1.84
CA THR A 540 -25.90 29.86 2.45
C THR A 540 -24.92 30.54 3.37
N THR A 541 -24.65 31.83 3.19
CA THR A 541 -23.70 32.57 4.02
C THR A 541 -24.37 33.70 4.77
N LEU A 542 -23.95 33.96 6.00
CA LEU A 542 -24.34 35.14 6.78
C LEU A 542 -23.38 36.33 6.61
N GLY A 543 -22.38 36.22 5.71
CA GLY A 543 -21.30 37.20 5.61
C GLY A 543 -20.34 37.18 6.81
N LYS A 544 -20.43 36.15 7.65
CA LYS A 544 -19.58 35.95 8.84
C LYS A 544 -18.29 35.19 8.49
N PRO A 545 -17.24 35.34 9.31
CA PRO A 545 -15.93 34.74 9.05
C PRO A 545 -15.95 33.24 8.74
N PHE A 546 -15.15 32.85 7.74
CA PHE A 546 -14.67 31.47 7.60
C PHE A 546 -13.63 31.15 8.66
N VAL A 547 -13.67 29.93 9.19
CA VAL A 547 -12.77 29.45 10.24
C VAL A 547 -12.21 28.08 9.88
N LEU A 548 -10.93 27.90 10.14
CA LEU A 548 -10.20 26.64 10.05
C LEU A 548 -9.70 26.24 11.45
N GLY A 549 -9.76 24.95 11.77
CA GLY A 549 -9.39 24.40 13.08
C GLY A 549 -10.50 24.50 14.13
N GLY A 550 -11.74 24.79 13.75
CA GLY A 550 -12.85 24.83 14.70
C GLY A 550 -14.23 25.04 14.07
N THR A 551 -15.24 24.64 14.83
CA THR A 551 -16.66 24.87 14.54
C THR A 551 -17.29 25.42 15.80
N GLN A 552 -18.00 26.54 15.66
CA GLN A 552 -18.78 27.09 16.76
C GLN A 552 -20.15 26.39 16.86
N TYR A 553 -20.71 26.37 18.06
CA TYR A 553 -22.09 25.98 18.32
C TYR A 553 -22.76 27.08 19.14
N ALA A 554 -23.93 27.57 18.70
CA ALA A 554 -24.60 28.73 19.27
C ALA A 554 -23.69 29.97 19.40
N GLU A 555 -22.77 30.16 18.45
CA GLU A 555 -21.75 31.24 18.45
C GLU A 555 -20.66 31.14 19.53
N HIS A 556 -20.51 29.96 20.14
CA HIS A 556 -19.46 29.67 21.10
C HIS A 556 -18.56 28.54 20.61
N TYR A 557 -17.26 28.65 20.88
CA TYR A 557 -16.30 27.57 20.69
C TYR A 557 -16.12 26.87 22.04
N ASP A 558 -16.59 25.64 22.15
CA ASP A 558 -16.37 24.80 23.35
C ASP A 558 -15.16 23.86 23.18
N ARG A 559 -14.70 23.70 21.93
CA ARG A 559 -13.55 22.89 21.52
C ARG A 559 -13.04 23.37 20.17
N ALA A 560 -11.77 23.09 19.90
CA ALA A 560 -11.08 23.31 18.64
C ALA A 560 -10.56 21.98 18.10
N PHE A 561 -9.95 22.03 16.92
CA PHE A 561 -9.35 20.85 16.31
C PHE A 561 -8.19 20.29 17.16
N TYR A 562 -8.11 18.97 17.20
CA TYR A 562 -7.02 18.20 17.79
C TYR A 562 -6.44 17.27 16.70
N GLY A 563 -5.50 17.80 15.94
CA GLY A 563 -4.79 17.07 14.90
C GLY A 563 -3.77 17.94 14.19
N TRP A 564 -3.32 17.49 13.02
CA TRP A 564 -2.57 18.31 12.08
C TRP A 564 -3.47 18.69 10.90
N LEU A 565 -3.37 19.93 10.44
CA LEU A 565 -3.93 20.36 9.16
C LEU A 565 -2.78 20.77 8.24
N GLY A 566 -2.80 20.23 7.03
CA GLY A 566 -1.90 20.61 5.94
C GLY A 566 -2.55 21.64 5.02
N ASP A 567 -2.07 21.70 3.78
CA ASP A 567 -2.62 22.59 2.74
C ASP A 567 -4.15 22.56 2.66
N VAL A 568 -4.77 23.74 2.50
CA VAL A 568 -6.21 23.92 2.33
C VAL A 568 -6.48 24.75 1.09
N ARG A 569 -7.31 24.26 0.17
CA ARG A 569 -7.67 24.94 -1.08
C ARG A 569 -9.17 24.99 -1.27
N ILE A 570 -9.68 26.15 -1.68
CA ILE A 570 -11.07 26.33 -2.09
C ILE A 570 -11.10 26.78 -3.54
N VAL A 571 -11.89 26.10 -4.36
CA VAL A 571 -12.09 26.37 -5.78
C VAL A 571 -13.58 26.59 -6.05
N SER A 572 -13.94 27.64 -6.77
CA SER A 572 -15.33 28.02 -7.08
C SER A 572 -15.95 27.21 -8.23
N ARG A 573 -15.60 25.94 -8.35
CA ARG A 573 -16.15 24.97 -9.30
C ARG A 573 -15.87 23.54 -8.81
N PRO A 574 -16.63 22.54 -9.26
CA PRO A 574 -16.29 21.14 -9.01
C PRO A 574 -14.97 20.76 -9.69
N LEU A 575 -14.14 20.02 -8.97
CA LEU A 575 -12.94 19.35 -9.48
C LEU A 575 -13.19 17.85 -9.63
N ARG A 576 -12.48 17.22 -10.57
CA ARG A 576 -12.40 15.77 -10.67
C ARG A 576 -11.26 15.26 -9.78
N PRO A 577 -11.27 13.99 -9.34
CA PRO A 577 -10.22 13.45 -8.47
C PRO A 577 -8.79 13.67 -8.98
N GLN A 578 -8.56 13.54 -10.29
CA GLN A 578 -7.26 13.81 -10.93
C GLN A 578 -6.77 15.26 -10.81
N ASP A 579 -7.67 16.20 -10.50
CA ASP A 579 -7.39 17.64 -10.37
C ASP A 579 -7.25 18.07 -8.88
N PHE A 580 -7.41 17.14 -7.93
CA PHE A 580 -7.25 17.37 -6.50
C PHE A 580 -5.80 17.75 -6.14
N LEU A 581 -5.62 18.30 -4.94
CA LEU A 581 -4.31 18.59 -4.38
C LEU A 581 -3.50 17.31 -4.23
N SER A 582 -4.10 16.24 -3.73
CA SER A 582 -3.50 14.91 -3.72
C SER A 582 -3.38 14.41 -5.16
N LYS A 583 -2.17 14.03 -5.57
CA LYS A 583 -1.95 13.31 -6.82
C LYS A 583 -1.60 11.86 -6.43
N PRO A 584 -2.30 10.85 -6.97
CA PRO A 584 -2.01 9.45 -6.67
C PRO A 584 -0.62 9.01 -7.13
#